data_AF-A0A1Q8JYN3-F1
#
_entry.id   AF-A0A1Q8JYN3-F1
#
_cell.length_a   1.000
_cell.length_b   1.000
_cell.length_c   1.000
_cell.angle_alpha   90.00
_cell.angle_beta   90.00
_cell.angle_gamma   90.00
#
_symmetry.space_group_name_H-M   'P 1'
#
loop_
_entity.id
_entity.type
_entity.pdbx_description
1 polymer ?
#
loop_
_entity_poly.entity_id
_entity_poly.type
_entity_poly.pdbx_seq_one_letter_code
_entity_poly.pdbx_strand_id
1 'polypeptide(L)'
;MSVMVPMSSTSIGSPRRAREVLVITRQDFDLPGKDLSRAAAVLTDHFTGLLRRGVLSRAVAEVILNPSRWSHNRHVLTVQVDVAARDNVAGLATALNTLRDGFRLLPIALPDQFTTTEIERLTSMVIGGDDLQFATHDDRHPSPISGARRARRFPTTGAATPRSPRPR
;
A
#
# COMPACT_ATOMS: atom_id res chain seq x y z
N MET A 1 52.72 -38.74 0.80
CA MET A 1 51.35 -38.52 1.31
C MET A 1 51.11 -37.02 1.34
N SER A 2 50.43 -36.49 0.33
CA SER A 2 50.18 -35.04 0.21
C SER A 2 48.82 -34.72 0.78
N VAL A 3 48.79 -33.88 1.81
CA VAL A 3 47.55 -33.38 2.43
C VAL A 3 47.11 -32.16 1.63
N MET A 4 45.99 -32.30 0.93
CA MET A 4 45.33 -31.22 0.20
C MET A 4 44.39 -30.49 1.16
N VAL A 5 44.70 -29.23 1.46
CA VAL A 5 43.83 -28.34 2.24
C VAL A 5 43.12 -27.40 1.27
N PRO A 6 41.79 -27.41 1.17
CA PRO A 6 41.09 -26.30 0.55
C PRO A 6 40.76 -25.25 1.62
N MET A 7 41.42 -24.10 1.50
CA MET A 7 40.87 -22.82 1.90
C MET A 7 39.76 -22.46 0.91
N SER A 8 38.56 -22.12 1.36
CA SER A 8 37.72 -21.06 0.77
C SER A 8 36.53 -20.76 1.67
N SER A 9 36.52 -19.54 2.18
CA SER A 9 35.40 -18.87 2.81
C SER A 9 34.13 -18.99 2.00
N THR A 10 33.03 -19.33 2.66
CA THR A 10 31.71 -18.87 2.23
C THR A 10 31.06 -18.27 3.47
N SER A 11 31.24 -16.96 3.64
CA SER A 11 30.31 -16.16 4.41
C SER A 11 28.95 -16.38 3.76
N ILE A 12 28.09 -17.18 4.39
CA ILE A 12 26.68 -17.26 4.06
C ILE A 12 26.12 -15.92 4.50
N GLY A 13 26.30 -14.90 3.63
CA GLY A 13 25.62 -13.64 3.76
C GLY A 13 24.14 -13.97 3.92
N SER A 14 23.59 -13.56 5.06
CA SER A 14 22.17 -13.61 5.38
C SER A 14 21.36 -13.34 4.10
N PRO A 15 20.29 -14.10 3.78
CA PRO A 15 19.43 -13.76 2.66
C PRO A 15 18.97 -12.33 2.88
N ARG A 16 19.49 -11.40 2.08
CA ARG A 16 19.13 -9.99 2.12
C ARG A 16 17.64 -9.98 1.77
N ARG A 17 16.77 -9.94 2.78
CA ARG A 17 15.32 -9.85 2.59
C ARG A 17 15.08 -8.64 1.70
N ALA A 18 14.27 -8.84 0.65
CA ALA A 18 13.96 -7.80 -0.31
C ALA A 18 13.31 -6.63 0.45
N ARG A 19 13.85 -5.41 0.31
CA ARG A 19 13.17 -4.25 0.91
C ARG A 19 11.92 -4.00 0.09
N GLU A 20 10.81 -3.72 0.74
CA GLU A 20 9.57 -3.42 0.04
C GLU A 20 9.57 -1.93 -0.30
N VAL A 21 9.76 -1.59 -1.58
CA VAL A 21 9.50 -0.25 -2.10
C VAL A 21 7.99 -0.13 -2.25
N LEU A 22 7.37 0.66 -1.40
CA LEU A 22 5.98 1.05 -1.50
C LEU A 22 5.89 2.39 -2.22
N VAL A 23 5.24 2.40 -3.37
CA VAL A 23 4.89 3.65 -4.07
C VAL A 23 3.43 3.93 -3.80
N ILE A 24 3.13 5.09 -3.22
CA ILE A 24 1.76 5.53 -2.96
C ILE A 24 1.48 6.71 -3.88
N THR A 25 0.38 6.63 -4.63
CA THR A 25 -0.14 7.77 -5.38
C THR A 25 -1.61 7.95 -5.03
N ARG A 26 -2.01 9.20 -4.80
CA ARG A 26 -3.41 9.59 -4.63
C ARG A 26 -3.62 10.85 -5.44
N GLN A 27 -4.48 10.75 -6.45
CA GLN A 27 -4.80 11.87 -7.33
C GLN A 27 -6.30 12.09 -7.38
N ASP A 28 -6.70 13.35 -7.22
CA ASP A 28 -8.07 13.79 -7.43
C ASP A 28 -8.19 14.44 -8.82
N PHE A 29 -9.23 14.06 -9.56
CA PHE A 29 -9.48 14.53 -10.91
C PHE A 29 -10.83 15.27 -11.01
N ASP A 30 -10.77 16.56 -11.34
CA ASP A 30 -11.93 17.34 -11.74
C ASP A 30 -12.20 17.12 -13.23
N LEU A 31 -13.28 16.39 -13.53
CA LEU A 31 -13.62 15.89 -14.86
C LEU A 31 -15.04 16.34 -15.23
N PRO A 32 -15.22 17.61 -15.63
CA PRO A 32 -16.54 18.17 -15.89
C PRO A 32 -17.22 17.49 -17.08
N GLY A 33 -18.51 17.17 -16.91
CA GLY A 33 -19.33 16.55 -17.95
C GLY A 33 -19.04 15.07 -18.22
N LYS A 34 -18.18 14.43 -17.41
CA LYS A 34 -17.88 13.00 -17.51
C LYS A 34 -18.72 12.18 -16.53
N ASP A 35 -18.99 10.93 -16.89
CA ASP A 35 -19.61 9.94 -16.02
C ASP A 35 -18.56 9.35 -15.06
N LEU A 36 -18.38 10.05 -13.93
CA LEU A 36 -17.38 9.69 -12.92
C LEU A 36 -17.68 8.34 -12.27
N SER A 37 -18.95 8.01 -12.07
CA SER A 37 -19.37 6.74 -11.46
C SER A 37 -18.98 5.56 -12.34
N ARG A 38 -19.23 5.66 -13.64
CA ARG A 38 -18.84 4.60 -14.58
C ARG A 38 -17.34 4.55 -14.80
N ALA A 39 -16.64 5.68 -14.82
CA ALA A 39 -15.17 5.71 -14.88
C ALA A 39 -14.54 5.04 -13.64
N ALA A 40 -15.05 5.35 -12.44
CA ALA A 40 -14.61 4.71 -11.19
C ALA A 40 -14.85 3.20 -11.21
N ALA A 41 -16.00 2.74 -11.73
CA ALA A 41 -16.29 1.31 -11.86
C ALA A 41 -15.31 0.59 -12.78
N VAL A 42 -14.99 1.16 -13.95
CA VAL A 42 -14.02 0.60 -14.91
C VAL A 42 -12.63 0.47 -14.28
N LEU A 43 -12.16 1.54 -13.61
CA LEU A 43 -10.87 1.52 -12.94
C LEU A 43 -10.85 0.53 -11.77
N THR A 44 -11.93 0.48 -10.98
CA THR A 44 -12.06 -0.45 -9.84
C THR A 44 -12.00 -1.90 -10.29
N ASP A 45 -12.70 -2.26 -11.37
CA ASP A 45 -12.68 -3.62 -11.91
C ASP A 45 -11.27 -4.02 -12.37
N HIS A 46 -10.60 -3.15 -13.11
CA HIS A 46 -9.22 -3.36 -13.55
C HIS A 46 -8.26 -3.51 -12.37
N PHE A 47 -8.32 -2.60 -11.39
CA PHE A 47 -7.47 -2.63 -10.21
C PHE A 47 -7.71 -3.84 -9.32
N THR A 48 -8.96 -4.30 -9.21
CA THR A 48 -9.29 -5.55 -8.50
C THR A 48 -8.54 -6.73 -9.13
N GLY A 49 -8.44 -6.76 -10.46
CA GLY A 49 -7.64 -7.74 -11.18
C GLY A 49 -6.14 -7.66 -10.88
N LEU A 50 -5.60 -6.47 -10.62
CA LEU A 50 -4.18 -6.26 -10.28
C LEU A 50 -3.86 -6.59 -8.82
N LEU A 51 -4.78 -6.28 -7.90
CA LEU A 51 -4.69 -6.67 -6.49
C LEU A 51 -4.64 -8.19 -6.34
N ARG A 52 -5.53 -8.91 -7.04
CA ARG A 52 -5.57 -10.39 -7.01
C ARG A 52 -4.29 -11.03 -7.55
N ARG A 53 -3.61 -10.37 -8.48
CA ARG A 53 -2.33 -10.82 -9.06
C ARG A 53 -1.11 -10.42 -8.22
N GLY A 54 -1.30 -9.66 -7.14
CA GLY A 54 -0.22 -9.17 -6.29
C GLY A 54 0.64 -8.07 -6.93
N VAL A 55 0.13 -7.40 -7.97
CA VAL A 55 0.83 -6.29 -8.64
C VAL A 55 0.68 -4.99 -7.83
N LEU A 56 -0.50 -4.79 -7.24
CA LEU A 56 -0.81 -3.69 -6.32
C LEU A 56 -0.99 -4.25 -4.91
N SER A 57 -0.60 -3.49 -3.90
CA SER A 57 -0.91 -3.79 -2.49
C SER A 57 -2.23 -3.15 -2.05
N ARG A 58 -2.56 -1.99 -2.64
CA ARG A 58 -3.85 -1.30 -2.45
C ARG A 58 -4.25 -0.57 -3.73
N ALA A 59 -5.55 -0.51 -3.99
CA ALA A 59 -6.08 0.31 -5.06
C ALA A 59 -7.53 0.72 -4.76
N VAL A 60 -7.85 1.99 -4.97
CA VAL A 60 -9.17 2.59 -4.78
C VAL A 60 -9.41 3.55 -5.93
N ALA A 61 -10.56 3.42 -6.60
CA ALA A 61 -11.07 4.42 -7.53
C ALA A 61 -12.50 4.76 -7.10
N GLU A 62 -12.70 5.97 -6.60
CA GLU A 62 -13.97 6.37 -6.02
C GLU A 62 -14.36 7.79 -6.41
N VAL A 63 -15.66 8.07 -6.36
CA VAL A 63 -16.20 9.41 -6.61
C VAL A 63 -16.46 10.07 -5.27
N ILE A 64 -15.74 11.15 -4.97
CA ILE A 64 -15.90 11.90 -3.71
C ILE A 64 -16.37 13.33 -3.99
N LEU A 65 -16.89 13.99 -2.96
CA LEU A 65 -17.16 15.42 -3.01
C LEU A 65 -15.84 16.19 -3.16
N ASN A 66 -15.81 17.19 -4.05
CA ASN A 66 -14.63 17.99 -4.31
C ASN A 66 -14.22 18.78 -3.04
N PRO A 67 -13.05 18.49 -2.43
CA PRO A 67 -12.64 19.13 -1.19
C PRO A 67 -12.16 20.58 -1.40
N SER A 68 -11.79 20.94 -2.62
CA SER A 68 -11.04 22.16 -2.93
C SER A 68 -11.91 23.36 -3.26
N ARG A 69 -13.25 23.21 -3.39
CA ARG A 69 -14.14 24.33 -3.75
C ARG A 69 -15.48 24.27 -3.03
N TRP A 70 -15.87 25.39 -2.43
CA TRP A 70 -17.21 25.69 -1.88
C TRP A 70 -18.36 25.67 -2.92
N SER A 71 -18.14 25.19 -4.16
CA SER A 71 -19.23 25.06 -5.12
C SER A 71 -20.06 23.84 -4.78
N HIS A 72 -21.34 24.05 -4.54
CA HIS A 72 -22.26 23.05 -4.04
C HIS A 72 -22.34 21.87 -5.05
N ASN A 73 -22.14 20.63 -4.58
CA ASN A 73 -22.30 19.38 -5.33
C ASN A 73 -21.33 19.08 -6.50
N ARG A 74 -20.09 19.57 -6.48
CA ARG A 74 -19.08 19.04 -7.43
C ARG A 74 -18.44 17.78 -6.89
N HIS A 75 -18.40 16.74 -7.72
CA HIS A 75 -17.71 15.48 -7.44
C HIS A 75 -16.41 15.41 -8.23
N VAL A 76 -15.42 14.71 -7.68
CA VAL A 76 -14.14 14.40 -8.32
C VAL A 76 -13.94 12.90 -8.33
N LEU A 77 -13.19 12.42 -9.32
CA LEU A 77 -12.71 11.04 -9.34
C LEU A 77 -11.39 11.00 -8.57
N THR A 78 -11.38 10.30 -7.43
CA THR A 78 -10.17 10.03 -6.66
C THR A 78 -9.64 8.66 -7.02
N VAL A 79 -8.37 8.60 -7.41
CA VAL A 79 -7.65 7.35 -7.64
C VAL A 79 -6.49 7.27 -6.66
N GLN A 80 -6.48 6.25 -5.82
CA GLN A 80 -5.39 5.94 -4.91
C GLN A 80 -4.85 4.55 -5.22
N VAL A 81 -3.54 4.41 -5.42
CA VAL A 81 -2.89 3.13 -5.66
C VAL A 81 -1.59 3.03 -4.88
N ASP A 82 -1.39 1.87 -4.26
CA ASP A 82 -0.17 1.53 -3.55
C ASP A 82 0.48 0.32 -4.26
N VAL A 83 1.75 0.46 -4.64
CA VAL A 83 2.52 -0.56 -5.35
C VAL A 83 3.63 -1.07 -4.43
N ALA A 84 3.64 -2.37 -4.11
CA ALA A 84 4.73 -3.01 -3.39
C ALA A 84 5.69 -3.70 -4.38
N ALA A 85 6.83 -3.09 -4.68
CA ALA A 85 7.73 -3.54 -5.75
C ALA A 85 8.97 -4.33 -5.27
N ARG A 86 9.14 -4.60 -3.96
CA ARG A 86 10.23 -5.43 -3.40
C ARG A 86 11.64 -5.14 -3.95
N ASP A 87 12.03 -3.87 -4.06
CA ASP A 87 13.31 -3.41 -4.66
C ASP A 87 13.52 -3.83 -6.14
N ASN A 88 12.46 -4.27 -6.84
CA ASN A 88 12.53 -4.74 -8.21
C ASN A 88 12.00 -3.67 -9.19
N VAL A 89 12.93 -3.03 -9.92
CA VAL A 89 12.61 -2.05 -10.97
C VAL A 89 11.68 -2.63 -12.03
N ALA A 90 11.83 -3.90 -12.40
CA ALA A 90 10.94 -4.55 -13.36
C ALA A 90 9.51 -4.73 -12.79
N GLY A 91 9.39 -5.00 -11.49
CA GLY A 91 8.11 -5.07 -10.78
C GLY A 91 7.41 -3.71 -10.77
N LEU A 92 8.15 -2.65 -10.45
CA LEU A 92 7.64 -1.28 -10.48
C LEU A 92 7.20 -0.87 -11.90
N ALA A 93 8.04 -1.11 -12.92
CA ALA A 93 7.69 -0.78 -14.30
C ALA A 93 6.44 -1.54 -14.78
N THR A 94 6.29 -2.81 -14.38
CA THR A 94 5.09 -3.60 -14.67
C THR A 94 3.86 -3.01 -14.00
N ALA A 95 3.95 -2.65 -12.72
CA ALA A 95 2.85 -2.02 -12.00
C ALA A 95 2.42 -0.68 -12.65
N LEU A 96 3.38 0.20 -12.98
CA LEU A 96 3.07 1.47 -13.63
C LEU A 96 2.47 1.28 -15.04
N ASN A 97 2.97 0.33 -15.83
CA ASN A 97 2.38 0.02 -17.14
C ASN A 97 0.96 -0.53 -17.01
N THR A 98 0.71 -1.42 -16.04
CA THR A 98 -0.65 -1.95 -15.82
C THR A 98 -1.61 -0.89 -15.30
N LEU A 99 -1.15 0.09 -14.52
CA LEU A 99 -1.95 1.26 -14.14
C LEU A 99 -2.32 2.09 -15.38
N ARG A 100 -1.35 2.35 -16.26
CA ARG A 100 -1.58 3.05 -17.54
C ARG A 100 -2.60 2.34 -18.40
N ASP A 101 -2.55 1.01 -18.45
CA ASP A 101 -3.53 0.22 -19.20
C ASP A 101 -4.95 0.37 -18.64
N GLY A 102 -5.11 0.53 -17.32
CA GLY A 102 -6.41 0.81 -16.71
C GLY A 102 -7.04 2.10 -17.22
N PHE A 103 -6.27 3.19 -17.32
CA PHE A 103 -6.75 4.46 -17.89
C PHE A 103 -7.07 4.34 -19.38
N ARG A 104 -6.34 3.50 -20.12
CA ARG A 104 -6.62 3.22 -21.54
C ARG A 104 -7.93 2.47 -21.78
N LEU A 105 -8.51 1.83 -20.76
CA LEU A 105 -9.83 1.20 -20.86
C LEU A 105 -10.99 2.20 -20.82
N LEU A 106 -10.78 3.39 -20.25
CA LEU A 106 -11.81 4.43 -20.15
C LEU A 106 -12.45 4.80 -21.50
N PRO A 107 -11.70 5.15 -22.57
CA PRO A 107 -12.30 5.49 -23.86
C PRO A 107 -13.01 4.31 -24.55
N ILE A 108 -12.67 3.07 -24.18
CA ILE A 108 -13.33 1.85 -24.69
C ILE A 108 -14.67 1.64 -23.99
N ALA A 109 -14.69 1.78 -22.66
CA ALA A 109 -15.89 1.56 -21.84
C ALA A 109 -16.87 2.75 -21.85
N LEU A 110 -16.35 3.95 -22.11
CA LEU A 110 -17.05 5.22 -22.17
C LEU A 110 -16.67 5.95 -23.47
N PRO A 111 -17.20 5.46 -24.63
CA PRO A 111 -16.97 6.11 -25.90
C PRO A 111 -17.47 7.56 -25.85
N ASP A 112 -16.80 8.44 -26.59
CA ASP A 112 -17.08 9.89 -26.69
C ASP A 112 -16.91 10.70 -25.39
N GLN A 113 -16.63 10.04 -24.26
CA GLN A 113 -16.37 10.74 -23.00
C GLN A 113 -14.91 11.03 -22.78
N PHE A 114 -13.97 10.27 -23.35
CA PHE A 114 -12.55 10.53 -23.14
C PHE A 114 -11.81 10.59 -24.47
N THR A 115 -11.08 11.67 -24.68
CA THR A 115 -10.11 11.79 -25.77
C THR A 115 -8.79 11.13 -25.38
N THR A 116 -8.02 10.70 -26.37
CA THR A 116 -6.68 10.12 -26.14
C THR A 116 -5.78 11.06 -25.33
N THR A 117 -5.82 12.36 -25.62
CA THR A 117 -5.02 13.38 -24.91
C THR A 117 -5.43 13.53 -23.44
N GLU A 118 -6.73 13.46 -23.14
CA GLU A 118 -7.20 13.46 -21.74
C GLU A 118 -6.70 12.23 -20.99
N ILE A 119 -6.74 11.05 -21.61
CA ILE A 119 -6.23 9.81 -21.00
C ILE A 119 -4.73 9.89 -20.74
N GLU A 120 -3.95 10.42 -21.68
CA GLU A 120 -2.52 10.63 -21.51
C GLU A 120 -2.22 11.58 -20.35
N ARG A 121 -3.00 12.66 -20.22
CA ARG A 121 -2.88 13.61 -19.12
C ARG A 121 -3.27 13.00 -17.77
N LEU A 122 -4.34 12.21 -17.70
CA LEU A 122 -4.74 11.50 -16.49
C LEU A 122 -3.65 10.52 -16.03
N THR A 123 -3.12 9.76 -16.99
CA THR A 123 -2.03 8.82 -16.76
C THR A 123 -0.78 9.53 -16.26
N SER A 124 -0.39 10.66 -16.88
CA SER A 124 0.83 11.37 -16.51
C SER A 124 0.73 11.99 -15.11
N MET A 125 -0.45 12.47 -14.69
CA MET A 125 -0.64 12.99 -13.33
C MET A 125 -0.51 11.89 -12.27
N VAL A 126 -0.97 10.66 -12.54
CA VAL A 126 -0.87 9.56 -11.57
C VAL A 126 0.51 8.89 -11.55
N ILE A 127 1.18 8.76 -12.70
CA ILE A 127 2.45 8.02 -12.82
C ILE A 127 3.66 8.96 -12.79
N GLY A 128 3.50 10.21 -13.22
CA GLY A 128 4.59 11.20 -13.33
C GLY A 128 4.34 12.48 -12.54
N GLY A 129 3.29 12.53 -11.71
CA GLY A 129 3.01 13.67 -10.84
C GLY A 129 3.97 13.75 -9.65
N ASP A 130 4.15 14.96 -9.12
CA ASP A 130 5.01 15.27 -7.97
C ASP A 130 4.58 14.56 -6.66
N ASP A 131 3.36 14.01 -6.64
CA ASP A 131 2.76 13.33 -5.48
C ASP A 131 3.15 11.85 -5.35
N LEU A 132 4.07 11.37 -6.18
CA LEU A 132 4.54 9.98 -6.15
C LEU A 132 5.51 9.78 -4.99
N GLN A 133 5.00 9.29 -3.87
CA GLN A 133 5.78 9.07 -2.65
C GLN A 133 6.39 7.67 -2.66
N PHE A 134 7.71 7.60 -2.49
CA PHE A 134 8.45 6.35 -2.33
C PHE A 134 8.78 6.11 -0.85
N ALA A 135 8.18 5.08 -0.26
CA ALA A 135 8.50 4.61 1.09
C ALA A 135 9.19 3.25 1.01
N THR A 136 10.44 3.16 1.48
CA THR A 136 11.13 1.87 1.63
C THR A 136 10.81 1.30 3.01
N HIS A 137 10.01 0.23 3.06
CA HIS A 137 9.78 -0.52 4.28
C HIS A 137 10.85 -1.60 4.38
N ASP A 138 11.73 -1.44 5.37
CA ASP A 138 12.57 -2.54 5.84
C ASP A 138 11.64 -3.48 6.60
N ASP A 139 11.62 -4.76 6.20
CA ASP A 139 10.75 -5.81 6.74
C ASP A 139 11.26 -6.26 8.13
N ARG A 140 11.56 -5.28 8.99
CA ARG A 140 11.86 -5.45 10.39
C ARG A 140 10.56 -5.71 11.09
N HIS A 141 10.22 -6.99 11.14
CA HIS A 141 9.35 -7.54 12.17
C HIS A 141 9.70 -6.86 13.51
N PRO A 142 8.73 -6.28 14.26
CA PRO A 142 8.98 -6.01 15.67
C PRO A 142 9.40 -7.35 16.26
N SER A 143 10.63 -7.40 16.78
CA SER A 143 11.14 -8.61 17.41
C SER A 143 10.11 -9.07 18.45
N PRO A 144 9.76 -10.37 18.50
CA PRO A 144 9.06 -10.86 19.68
C PRO A 144 10.00 -10.56 20.83
N ILE A 145 9.54 -9.77 21.80
CA ILE A 145 10.27 -9.57 23.04
C ILE A 145 10.36 -10.96 23.68
N SER A 146 11.46 -11.65 23.41
CA SER A 146 11.91 -12.83 24.13
C SER A 146 12.34 -12.34 25.50
N GLY A 147 11.34 -12.03 26.32
CA GLY A 147 11.45 -11.76 27.74
C GLY A 147 11.04 -13.00 28.52
N ALA A 148 11.65 -14.16 28.21
CA ALA A 148 11.56 -15.28 29.12
C ALA A 148 12.30 -14.94 30.43
N ARG A 149 11.62 -15.18 31.55
CA ARG A 149 12.09 -15.22 32.95
C ARG A 149 12.16 -13.90 33.72
N ARG A 150 11.02 -13.56 34.33
CA ARG A 150 10.91 -13.50 35.81
C ARG A 150 9.44 -13.55 36.24
N ALA A 151 8.82 -14.71 36.15
CA ALA A 151 7.70 -15.03 37.03
C ALA A 151 8.29 -15.08 38.46
N ARG A 152 8.17 -13.97 39.19
CA ARG A 152 8.53 -13.91 40.60
C ARG A 152 7.60 -14.88 41.33
N ARG A 153 8.20 -15.88 41.95
CA ARG A 153 7.60 -16.70 43.01
C ARG A 153 6.97 -15.74 44.03
N PHE A 154 5.67 -15.90 44.27
CA PHE A 154 5.02 -15.35 45.46
C PHE A 154 5.55 -16.12 46.67
N PRO A 155 6.11 -15.47 47.71
CA PRO A 155 6.20 -16.06 49.02
C PRO A 155 4.87 -15.84 49.75
N THR A 156 4.33 -16.94 50.27
CA THR A 156 3.29 -17.02 51.29
C THR A 156 3.75 -16.35 52.60
N THR A 157 2.80 -16.09 53.51
CA THR A 157 2.88 -15.59 54.92
C THR A 157 2.88 -14.06 55.04
N GLY A 158 2.02 -13.36 55.78
CA GLY A 158 0.95 -13.69 56.74
C GLY A 158 0.70 -12.46 57.65
N ALA A 159 -0.56 -12.26 58.06
CA ALA A 159 -1.07 -11.43 59.17
C ALA A 159 -0.99 -9.88 59.09
N ALA A 160 -2.16 -9.24 58.97
CA ALA A 160 -2.65 -8.18 59.87
C ALA A 160 -4.16 -7.90 59.65
N THR A 161 -4.99 -8.22 60.64
CA THR A 161 -6.38 -7.73 60.81
C THR A 161 -6.39 -6.24 61.17
N PRO A 162 -7.44 -5.49 60.79
CA PRO A 162 -8.36 -4.97 61.82
C PRO A 162 -9.86 -4.99 61.42
N ARG A 163 -10.70 -4.75 62.43
CA ARG A 163 -12.13 -5.10 62.59
C ARG A 163 -13.15 -4.22 61.82
N SER A 164 -14.36 -4.78 61.68
CA SER A 164 -15.61 -4.29 61.05
C SER A 164 -16.24 -3.01 61.63
N PRO A 165 -17.28 -2.49 60.94
CA PRO A 165 -18.60 -2.37 61.58
C PRO A 165 -19.76 -2.94 60.73
N ARG A 166 -20.84 -3.34 61.43
CA ARG A 166 -22.04 -4.08 60.98
C ARG A 166 -23.21 -3.09 60.74
N PRO A 167 -24.09 -3.24 59.73
CA PRO A 167 -25.36 -2.51 59.67
C PRO A 167 -26.49 -3.30 60.35
N ARG A 168 -27.50 -2.55 60.82
CA ARG A 168 -28.69 -2.97 61.59
C ARG A 168 -29.67 -3.80 60.79
#